data_AF-A0A838DA45-F1
#
_entry.id   AF-A0A838DA45-F1
#
_cell.length_a   1.000
_cell.length_b   1.000
_cell.length_c   1.000
_cell.angle_alpha   90.00
_cell.angle_beta   90.00
_cell.angle_gamma   90.00
#
_symmetry.space_group_name_H-M   'P 1'
#
loop_
_entity.id
_entity.type
_entity.pdbx_description
1 polymer ?
#
loop_
_entity_poly.entity_id
_entity_poly.type
_entity_poly.pdbx_seq_one_letter_code
_entity_poly.pdbx_strand_id
1 'polypeptide(L)'
;VSDEAPESISVTTEVLLSNLTLEEYSNSSLSMLESQFPNFTLIESSNSTLSGYPAHQIVYTYTFEGVDLKNLQIWTIADNMVYVLTYGGTTKEFDDSLPVIQNMIDSFEITEIQ
;
A
#
# COMPACT_ATOMS: atom_id res chain seq x y z
N VAL A 1 3.99 6.69 28.26
CA VAL A 1 3.21 6.58 27.01
C VAL A 1 4.26 6.30 25.95
N SER A 2 4.22 5.14 25.31
CA SER A 2 5.31 4.64 24.45
C SER A 2 5.41 5.47 23.17
N ASP A 3 6.63 5.86 22.77
CA ASP A 3 6.99 6.50 21.49
C ASP A 3 6.92 5.48 20.31
N GLU A 4 5.93 4.58 20.31
CA GLU A 4 5.69 3.72 19.15
C GLU A 4 5.05 4.57 18.06
N ALA A 5 5.64 4.56 16.86
CA ALA A 5 5.02 5.18 15.69
C ALA A 5 3.61 4.60 15.53
N PRO A 6 2.54 5.41 15.64
CA PRO A 6 1.19 4.88 15.70
C PRO A 6 0.87 4.13 14.41
N GLU A 7 0.15 3.01 14.52
CA GLU A 7 -0.46 2.36 13.36
C GLU A 7 -1.24 3.40 12.53
N SER A 8 -1.15 3.30 11.21
CA SER A 8 -1.76 4.27 10.30
C SER A 8 -2.34 3.59 9.08
N ILE A 9 -3.46 4.14 8.61
CA ILE A 9 -4.05 3.84 7.32
C ILE A 9 -4.18 5.14 6.53
N SER A 10 -3.82 5.10 5.25
CA SER A 10 -3.95 6.24 4.35
C SER A 10 -4.50 5.81 3.00
N VAL A 11 -5.21 6.75 2.37
CA VAL A 11 -5.65 6.65 0.98
C VAL A 11 -5.05 7.86 0.26
N THR A 12 -4.29 7.61 -0.80
CA THR A 12 -3.76 8.66 -1.67
C THR A 12 -4.23 8.45 -3.10
N THR A 13 -4.30 9.56 -3.83
CA THR A 13 -4.62 9.54 -5.25
C THR A 13 -3.56 10.30 -6.03
N GLU A 14 -3.17 9.76 -7.18
CA GLU A 14 -2.18 10.37 -8.07
C GLU A 14 -2.77 10.43 -9.48
N VAL A 15 -2.64 11.58 -10.15
CA VAL A 15 -3.03 11.69 -11.56
C VAL A 15 -2.02 10.90 -12.39
N LEU A 16 -2.50 9.99 -13.22
CA LEU A 16 -1.65 9.23 -14.13
C LEU A 16 -1.27 10.12 -15.32
N LEU A 17 -0.08 10.73 -15.25
CA LEU A 17 0.40 11.73 -16.23
C LEU A 17 0.78 11.13 -17.60
N SER A 18 0.80 9.80 -17.72
CA SER A 18 1.12 9.04 -18.92
C SER A 18 0.30 7.76 -18.98
N ASN A 19 0.26 7.07 -20.13
CA ASN A 19 -0.44 5.79 -20.25
C ASN A 19 0.37 4.63 -19.65
N LEU A 20 0.80 4.76 -18.39
CA LEU A 20 1.47 3.68 -17.68
C LEU A 20 0.50 2.54 -17.40
N THR A 21 0.93 1.32 -17.66
CA THR A 21 0.22 0.12 -17.23
C THR A 21 0.36 -0.07 -15.72
N LEU A 22 -0.54 -0.86 -15.12
CA LEU A 22 -0.44 -1.25 -13.71
C LEU A 22 0.90 -1.92 -13.39
N GLU A 23 1.43 -2.74 -14.31
CA GLU A 23 2.73 -3.41 -14.16
C GLU A 23 3.89 -2.41 -14.14
N GLU A 24 3.92 -1.46 -15.08
CA GLU A 24 4.95 -0.41 -15.11
C GLU A 24 4.91 0.49 -13.87
N TYR A 25 3.71 0.84 -13.41
CA TYR A 25 3.53 1.56 -12.15
C TYR A 25 4.05 0.73 -10.97
N SER A 26 3.68 -0.55 -10.89
CA SER A 26 4.09 -1.45 -9.80
C SER A 26 5.61 -1.61 -9.72
N ASN A 27 6.27 -1.79 -10.86
CA ASN A 27 7.73 -1.88 -10.93
C ASN A 27 8.40 -0.58 -10.50
N SER A 28 7.84 0.57 -10.88
CA SER A 28 8.35 1.89 -10.50
C SER A 28 8.17 2.14 -9.00
N SER A 29 7.01 1.80 -8.44
CA SER A 29 6.70 1.92 -7.02
C SER A 29 7.60 1.04 -6.16
N LEU A 30 7.81 -0.23 -6.56
CA LEU A 30 8.75 -1.13 -5.87
C LEU A 30 10.18 -0.57 -5.89
N SER A 31 10.65 -0.09 -7.04
CA SER A 31 11.99 0.50 -7.16
C SER A 31 12.13 1.75 -6.27
N MET A 32 11.08 2.57 -6.18
CA MET A 32 11.06 3.76 -5.33
C MET A 32 11.13 3.37 -3.84
N LEU A 33 10.31 2.42 -3.39
CA LEU A 33 10.29 1.93 -2.01
C LEU A 33 11.66 1.36 -1.59
N GLU A 34 12.26 0.53 -2.43
CA GLU A 34 13.59 -0.04 -2.19
C GLU A 34 14.67 1.06 -2.08
N SER A 35 14.56 2.12 -2.88
CA SER A 35 15.50 3.25 -2.83
C SER A 35 15.30 4.17 -1.63
N GLN A 36 14.06 4.29 -1.14
CA GLN A 36 13.67 5.23 -0.09
C GLN A 36 13.93 4.69 1.31
N PHE A 37 13.72 3.38 1.51
CA PHE A 37 13.74 2.77 2.83
C PHE A 37 14.99 1.89 3.04
N PRO A 38 15.91 2.27 3.94
CA PRO A 38 16.98 1.38 4.37
C PRO A 38 16.42 0.08 4.95
N ASN A 39 17.11 -1.04 4.68
CA ASN A 39 16.68 -2.39 5.07
C ASN A 39 15.29 -2.79 4.55
N PHE A 40 14.84 -2.20 3.43
CA PHE A 40 13.64 -2.65 2.74
C PHE A 40 13.72 -4.14 2.43
N THR A 41 12.66 -4.87 2.78
CA THR A 41 12.49 -6.27 2.43
C THR A 41 11.08 -6.48 1.92
N LEU A 42 10.95 -6.90 0.67
CA LEU A 42 9.68 -7.33 0.09
C LEU A 42 9.33 -8.73 0.60
N ILE A 43 8.17 -8.87 1.25
CA ILE A 43 7.68 -10.13 1.83
C ILE A 43 6.72 -10.83 0.87
N GLU A 44 5.78 -10.07 0.31
CA GLU A 44 4.80 -10.55 -0.65
C GLU A 44 4.58 -9.52 -1.76
N SER A 45 4.32 -10.01 -2.97
CA SER A 45 3.93 -9.22 -4.13
C SER A 45 3.02 -10.06 -5.01
N SER A 46 1.79 -9.61 -5.21
CA SER A 46 0.77 -10.40 -5.89
C SER A 46 -0.24 -9.52 -6.64
N ASN A 47 -0.77 -10.08 -7.73
CA ASN A 47 -1.93 -9.50 -8.41
C ASN A 47 -3.16 -9.63 -7.52
N SER A 48 -3.99 -8.59 -7.48
CA SER A 48 -5.19 -8.50 -6.67
C SER A 48 -6.29 -7.74 -7.39
N THR A 49 -7.34 -7.36 -6.67
CA THR A 49 -8.40 -6.46 -7.13
C THR A 49 -8.75 -5.46 -6.05
N LEU A 50 -9.08 -4.22 -6.44
CA LEU A 50 -9.55 -3.18 -5.53
C LEU A 50 -10.73 -2.46 -6.17
N SER A 51 -11.88 -2.40 -5.49
CA SER A 51 -13.11 -1.83 -6.04
C SER A 51 -13.50 -2.41 -7.42
N GLY A 52 -13.18 -3.68 -7.68
CA GLY A 52 -13.45 -4.37 -8.95
C GLY A 52 -12.43 -4.12 -10.08
N TYR A 53 -11.45 -3.24 -9.88
CA TYR A 53 -10.37 -2.99 -10.84
C TYR A 53 -9.17 -3.92 -10.57
N PRO A 54 -8.39 -4.30 -11.60
CA PRO A 54 -7.11 -4.98 -11.40
C PRO A 54 -6.20 -4.14 -10.49
N ALA A 55 -5.64 -4.78 -9.48
CA ALA A 55 -4.77 -4.14 -8.50
C ALA A 55 -3.49 -4.94 -8.30
N HIS A 56 -2.50 -4.30 -7.71
CA HIS A 56 -1.30 -4.95 -7.24
C HIS A 56 -1.16 -4.73 -5.75
N GLN A 57 -0.90 -5.79 -5.00
CA GLN A 57 -0.74 -5.75 -3.56
C GLN A 57 0.67 -6.20 -3.18
N ILE A 58 1.25 -5.51 -2.21
CA ILE A 58 2.53 -5.87 -1.62
C ILE A 58 2.46 -5.86 -0.09
N VAL A 59 3.30 -6.68 0.52
CA VAL A 59 3.64 -6.60 1.94
C VAL A 59 5.15 -6.47 2.04
N TYR A 60 5.63 -5.50 2.81
CA TYR A 60 7.05 -5.25 2.97
C TYR A 60 7.39 -4.78 4.38
N THR A 61 8.67 -4.91 4.74
CA THR A 61 9.22 -4.40 6.00
C THR A 61 10.34 -3.42 5.74
N TYR A 62 10.57 -2.52 6.68
CA TYR A 62 11.72 -1.61 6.69
C TYR A 62 11.99 -1.11 8.11
N THR A 63 13.18 -0.56 8.34
CA THR A 63 13.53 0.03 9.63
C THR A 63 13.48 1.55 9.53
N PHE A 64 12.74 2.20 10.42
CA PHE A 64 12.69 3.67 10.54
C PHE A 64 13.03 4.08 11.97
N GLU A 65 14.05 4.94 12.13
CA GLU A 65 14.53 5.41 13.43
C GLU A 65 14.80 4.30 14.47
N GLY A 66 15.21 3.12 13.99
CA GLY A 66 15.51 1.95 14.83
C GLY A 66 14.30 1.07 15.18
N VAL A 67 13.13 1.36 14.61
CA VAL A 67 11.90 0.57 14.76
C VAL A 67 11.63 -0.20 13.47
N ASP A 68 11.38 -1.51 13.60
CA ASP A 68 10.98 -2.35 12.47
C ASP A 68 9.48 -2.21 12.20
N LEU A 69 9.16 -1.72 11.01
CA LEU A 69 7.81 -1.46 10.54
C LEU A 69 7.43 -2.47 9.45
N LYS A 70 6.13 -2.77 9.37
CA LYS A 70 5.54 -3.66 8.38
C LYS A 70 4.36 -2.95 7.74
N ASN A 71 4.36 -2.93 6.41
CA ASN A 71 3.34 -2.25 5.62
C ASN A 71 2.68 -3.19 4.62
N LEU A 72 1.40 -2.93 4.37
CA LEU A 72 0.63 -3.43 3.24
C LEU A 72 0.31 -2.24 2.35
N GLN A 73 0.58 -2.37 1.06
CA GLN A 73 0.10 -1.43 0.06
C GLN A 73 -0.69 -2.18 -1.00
N ILE A 74 -1.84 -1.64 -1.38
CA ILE A 74 -2.60 -2.07 -2.54
C ILE A 74 -2.89 -0.85 -3.40
N TRP A 75 -2.63 -0.96 -4.69
CA TRP A 75 -2.92 0.11 -5.64
C TRP A 75 -3.61 -0.40 -6.90
N THR A 76 -4.48 0.45 -7.44
CA THR A 76 -5.17 0.23 -8.70
C THR A 76 -5.17 1.49 -9.56
N ILE A 77 -5.42 1.33 -10.85
CA ILE A 77 -5.57 2.42 -11.82
C ILE A 77 -7.02 2.40 -12.31
N ALA A 78 -7.75 3.48 -12.07
CA ALA A 78 -9.11 3.69 -12.55
C ALA A 78 -9.26 5.13 -13.06
N ASP A 79 -9.86 5.32 -14.23
CA ASP A 79 -10.15 6.64 -14.82
C ASP A 79 -8.97 7.63 -14.81
N ASN A 80 -7.79 7.15 -15.24
CA ASN A 80 -6.54 7.91 -15.28
C ASN A 80 -6.06 8.43 -13.90
N MET A 81 -6.54 7.81 -12.81
CA MET A 81 -6.07 8.05 -11.46
C MET A 81 -5.53 6.76 -10.86
N VAL A 82 -4.44 6.87 -10.12
CA VAL A 82 -3.94 5.81 -9.25
C VAL A 82 -4.56 6.02 -7.88
N TYR A 83 -5.10 4.94 -7.30
CA TYR A 83 -5.58 4.90 -5.93
C TYR A 83 -4.65 3.98 -5.15
N VAL A 84 -4.08 4.47 -4.06
CA VAL A 84 -3.17 3.70 -3.21
C VAL A 84 -3.71 3.68 -1.80
N LEU A 85 -3.97 2.47 -1.28
CA LEU A 85 -4.23 2.25 0.14
C LEU A 85 -2.94 1.77 0.77
N THR A 86 -2.52 2.44 1.85
CA THR A 86 -1.38 2.02 2.66
C THR A 86 -1.85 1.77 4.07
N TYR A 87 -1.51 0.60 4.61
CA TYR A 87 -1.58 0.30 6.03
C TYR A 87 -0.17 0.03 6.55
N GLY A 88 0.19 0.62 7.69
CA GLY A 88 1.51 0.43 8.28
C GLY A 88 1.51 0.59 9.79
N GLY A 89 2.39 -0.14 10.45
CA GLY A 89 2.60 -0.11 11.90
C GLY A 89 3.78 -0.98 12.30
N THR A 90 3.99 -1.17 13.60
CA THR A 90 4.91 -2.21 14.07
C THR A 90 4.46 -3.59 13.58
N THR A 91 5.37 -4.57 13.54
CA THR A 91 5.00 -5.93 13.12
C THR A 91 3.85 -6.52 13.95
N LYS A 92 3.81 -6.21 15.26
CA LYS A 92 2.74 -6.66 16.15
C LYS A 92 1.40 -6.00 15.82
N GLU A 93 1.36 -4.68 15.70
CA GLU A 93 0.13 -3.96 15.33
C GLU A 93 -0.38 -4.42 13.98
N PHE A 94 0.53 -4.59 13.00
CA PHE A 94 0.20 -5.08 11.68
C PHE A 94 -0.55 -6.41 11.75
N ASP A 95 0.01 -7.41 12.45
CA ASP A 95 -0.57 -8.74 12.52
C ASP A 95 -1.90 -8.74 13.32
N ASP A 96 -2.01 -7.91 14.37
CA ASP A 96 -3.23 -7.80 15.20
C ASP A 96 -4.39 -7.13 14.42
N SER A 97 -4.11 -6.11 13.61
CA SER A 97 -5.11 -5.31 12.90
C SER A 97 -5.37 -5.78 11.45
N LEU A 98 -4.54 -6.66 10.88
CA LEU A 98 -4.68 -7.14 9.50
C LEU A 98 -6.09 -7.65 9.14
N PRO A 99 -6.81 -8.41 9.99
CA PRO A 99 -8.17 -8.84 9.67
C PRO A 99 -9.16 -7.67 9.47
N VAL A 100 -8.98 -6.59 10.23
CA VAL A 100 -9.83 -5.39 10.10
C VAL A 100 -9.44 -4.62 8.84
N ILE A 101 -8.15 -4.50 8.55
CA ILE A 101 -7.64 -3.85 7.34
C ILE A 101 -8.11 -4.58 6.08
N GLN A 102 -8.14 -5.91 6.09
CA GLN A 102 -8.69 -6.67 4.97
C GLN A 102 -10.18 -6.34 4.74
N ASN A 103 -10.98 -6.26 5.80
CA ASN A 103 -12.38 -5.83 5.67
C ASN A 103 -12.50 -4.40 5.10
N MET A 104 -11.59 -3.49 5.47
CA MET A 104 -11.57 -2.13 4.93
C MET A 104 -11.25 -2.13 3.43
N ILE A 105 -10.25 -2.90 3.00
CA ILE A 105 -9.88 -3.08 1.59
C ILE A 105 -11.04 -3.69 0.81
N ASP A 106 -11.68 -4.73 1.34
CA ASP A 106 -12.80 -5.42 0.71
C ASP A 106 -14.04 -4.51 0.57
N SER A 107 -14.21 -3.57 1.50
CA SER A 107 -15.30 -2.57 1.48
C SER A 107 -14.97 -1.29 0.71
N PHE A 108 -13.75 -1.15 0.19
CA PHE A 108 -13.32 0.07 -0.50
C PHE A 108 -13.98 0.18 -1.86
N GLU A 109 -14.70 1.27 -2.09
CA GLU A 109 -15.39 1.57 -3.34
C GLU A 109 -14.86 2.88 -3.94
N ILE A 110 -14.49 2.83 -5.21
CA ILE A 110 -14.22 3.99 -6.05
C ILE A 110 -15.54 4.35 -6.72
N THR A 111 -16.15 5.44 -6.27
CA THR A 111 -17.38 5.96 -6.87
C THR A 111 -17.06 6.89 -8.03
N GLU A 112 -17.76 6.77 -9.14
CA GLU A 112 -17.71 7.74 -10.23
C GLU A 112 -17.97 9.15 -9.68
N ILE A 113 -17.09 10.10 -10.00
CA ILE A 113 -17.39 11.53 -9.83
C ILE A 113 -18.29 11.91 -11.01
N GLN A 114 -19.62 11.91 -10.78
CA GLN A 114 -20.59 12.39 -11.76
C GLN A 114 -20.47 13.90 -11.99
#